data_AF-A0A2H5ZQL3-F1
#
_entry.id   AF-A0A2H5ZQL3-F1
#
_cell.length_a   1.000
_cell.length_b   1.000
_cell.length_c   1.000
_cell.angle_alpha   90.00
_cell.angle_beta   90.00
_cell.angle_gamma   90.00
#
_symmetry.space_group_name_H-M   'P 1'
#
loop_
_entity.id
_entity.type
_entity.pdbx_description
1 polymer ?
#
loop_
_entity_poly.entity_id
_entity_poly.type
_entity_poly.pdbx_seq_one_letter_code
_entity_poly.pdbx_strand_id
1 'polypeptide(L)'
;MSSPPDVVAWPLEEALAELRAAGWTPQIRTTSPPQSAPAGGLQRVVRQRATAAGQVELVVAWERYVRLRRPRSEGPAGPHRP
;
A
#
# COMPACT_ATOMS: atom_id res chain seq x y z
N MET A 1 -19.63 -18.76 -12.47
CA MET A 1 -18.74 -17.60 -12.72
C MET A 1 -17.36 -18.01 -12.26
N SER A 2 -16.31 -17.79 -13.06
CA SER A 2 -14.94 -18.07 -12.62
C SER A 2 -14.54 -17.05 -11.56
N SER A 3 -13.82 -17.47 -10.53
CA SER A 3 -13.23 -16.57 -9.52
C SER A 3 -11.86 -16.09 -9.99
N PRO A 4 -11.40 -14.89 -9.58
CA PRO A 4 -10.05 -14.44 -9.89
C PRO A 4 -9.01 -15.34 -9.18
N PRO A 5 -7.85 -15.59 -9.79
CA PRO A 5 -6.69 -16.17 -9.10
C PRO A 5 -6.39 -15.44 -7.79
N ASP A 6 -6.02 -16.16 -6.75
CA ASP A 6 -5.59 -15.57 -5.48
C ASP A 6 -4.13 -15.13 -5.56
N VAL A 7 -3.91 -13.82 -5.52
CA VAL A 7 -2.58 -13.20 -5.62
C VAL A 7 -2.21 -12.44 -4.34
N VAL A 8 -2.86 -12.72 -3.21
CA VAL A 8 -2.50 -12.12 -1.93
C VAL A 8 -1.05 -12.49 -1.55
N ALA A 9 -0.31 -11.52 -1.01
CA ALA A 9 1.11 -11.57 -0.68
C ALA A 9 2.09 -11.62 -1.87
N TRP A 10 1.60 -11.68 -3.10
CA TRP A 10 2.46 -11.64 -4.29
C TRP A 10 3.01 -10.22 -4.52
N PRO A 11 4.19 -10.09 -5.15
CA PRO A 11 4.64 -8.84 -5.73
C PRO A 11 3.61 -8.30 -6.73
N LEU A 12 3.41 -6.99 -6.75
CA LEU A 12 2.39 -6.35 -7.59
C LEU A 12 2.55 -6.70 -9.07
N GLU A 13 3.78 -6.68 -9.60
CA GLU A 13 4.00 -6.96 -11.03
C GLU A 13 3.59 -8.38 -11.42
N GLU A 14 3.97 -9.38 -10.60
CA GLU A 14 3.60 -10.78 -10.80
C GLU A 14 2.08 -10.98 -10.69
N ALA A 15 1.45 -10.35 -9.69
CA ALA A 15 0.01 -10.37 -9.50
C ALA A 15 -0.74 -9.78 -10.72
N LEU A 16 -0.25 -8.68 -11.29
CA LEU A 16 -0.86 -8.07 -12.47
C LEU A 16 -0.71 -8.95 -13.70
N ALA A 17 0.43 -9.60 -13.88
CA ALA A 17 0.65 -10.52 -14.99
C ALA A 17 -0.32 -11.71 -14.92
N GLU A 18 -0.43 -12.35 -13.76
CA GLU A 18 -1.31 -13.50 -13.52
C GLU A 18 -2.79 -13.15 -13.76
N LEU A 19 -3.26 -12.04 -13.18
CA LEU A 19 -4.65 -11.62 -13.33
C LEU A 19 -5.01 -11.26 -14.77
N ARG A 20 -4.12 -10.56 -15.48
CA ARG A 20 -4.34 -10.21 -16.89
C ARG A 20 -4.32 -11.45 -17.78
N ALA A 21 -3.42 -12.40 -17.52
CA ALA A 21 -3.38 -13.68 -18.23
C ALA A 21 -4.67 -14.49 -18.01
N ALA A 22 -5.26 -14.40 -16.82
CA ALA A 22 -6.56 -14.98 -16.50
C ALA A 22 -7.77 -14.18 -17.01
N GLY A 23 -7.57 -13.09 -17.76
CA GLY A 23 -8.64 -12.27 -18.33
C GLY A 23 -9.30 -11.29 -17.36
N TRP A 24 -8.67 -11.01 -16.21
CA TRP A 24 -9.17 -10.05 -15.23
C TRP A 24 -8.56 -8.66 -15.43
N THR A 25 -9.36 -7.64 -15.12
CA THR A 25 -8.97 -6.23 -15.13
C THR A 25 -8.69 -5.77 -13.70
N PRO A 26 -7.41 -5.63 -13.28
CA PRO A 26 -7.06 -5.19 -11.94
C PRO A 26 -7.20 -3.66 -11.77
N GLN A 27 -7.78 -3.26 -10.64
CA GLN A 27 -7.82 -1.89 -10.14
C GLN A 27 -6.95 -1.77 -8.88
N ILE A 28 -6.00 -0.84 -8.88
CA ILE A 28 -4.98 -0.76 -7.83
C ILE A 28 -5.33 0.35 -6.85
N ARG A 29 -5.33 0.03 -5.55
CA ARG A 29 -5.36 1.00 -4.45
C ARG A 29 -4.12 0.83 -3.59
N THR A 30 -3.42 1.93 -3.31
CA THR A 30 -2.28 1.90 -2.41
C THR A 30 -2.72 2.27 -0.99
N THR A 31 -2.34 1.47 -0.01
CA THR A 31 -2.47 1.80 1.42
C THR A 31 -1.11 2.16 2.01
N SER A 32 -1.09 2.87 3.12
CA SER A 32 0.13 3.26 3.84
C SER A 32 -0.16 3.43 5.33
N PRO A 33 0.80 3.07 6.21
CA PRO A 33 0.68 3.38 7.63
C PRO A 33 0.55 4.90 7.87
N PRO A 34 -0.19 5.34 8.89
CA PRO A 34 -0.29 6.76 9.23
C PRO A 34 1.08 7.41 9.46
N GLN A 35 1.23 8.67 9.07
CA GLN A 35 2.45 9.47 9.29
C GLN A 35 3.73 8.80 8.78
N SER A 36 3.63 8.01 7.72
CA SER A 36 4.76 7.29 7.16
C SER A 36 4.87 7.55 5.67
N ALA A 37 6.10 7.54 5.16
CA ALA A 37 6.39 7.61 3.73
C ALA A 37 6.99 6.28 3.25
N PRO A 38 6.77 5.88 1.99
CA PRO A 38 7.47 4.73 1.42
C PRO A 38 8.98 4.90 1.54
N ALA A 39 9.66 3.85 2.01
CA ALA A 39 11.11 3.81 2.19
C ALA A 39 11.79 2.89 1.15
N GLY A 40 11.09 2.57 0.06
CA GLY A 40 11.51 1.63 -0.97
C GLY A 40 11.05 0.19 -0.72
N GLY A 41 11.53 -0.73 -1.56
CA GLY A 41 11.10 -2.13 -1.60
C GLY A 41 10.03 -2.39 -2.66
N LEU A 42 9.54 -3.62 -2.74
CA LEU A 42 8.46 -3.99 -3.65
C LEU A 42 7.10 -3.59 -3.08
N GLN A 43 6.14 -3.38 -3.97
CA GLN A 43 4.73 -3.34 -3.57
C GLN A 43 4.19 -4.77 -3.56
N ARG A 44 3.48 -5.13 -2.49
CA ARG A 44 2.83 -6.44 -2.36
C ARG A 44 1.33 -6.28 -2.20
N VAL A 45 0.58 -7.23 -2.73
CA VAL A 45 -0.87 -7.30 -2.53
C VAL A 45 -1.18 -7.69 -1.10
N VAL A 46 -1.90 -6.84 -0.38
CA VAL A 46 -2.33 -7.09 1.01
C VAL A 46 -3.81 -7.42 1.11
N ARG A 47 -4.60 -7.11 0.08
CA ARG A 47 -6.01 -7.48 -0.01
C ARG A 47 -6.44 -7.59 -1.47
N GLN A 48 -7.33 -8.54 -1.73
CA GLN A 48 -7.98 -8.73 -3.03
C GLN A 48 -9.50 -8.77 -2.85
N ARG A 49 -10.23 -8.16 -3.79
CA ARG A 49 -11.70 -8.21 -3.82
C ARG A 49 -12.22 -8.20 -5.26
N ALA A 50 -13.04 -9.17 -5.64
CA ALA A 50 -13.80 -9.09 -6.89
C ALA A 50 -14.86 -7.97 -6.78
N THR A 51 -14.89 -7.05 -7.73
CA THR A 51 -15.77 -5.87 -7.72
C THR A 51 -16.91 -5.97 -8.73
N ALA A 52 -16.65 -6.55 -9.90
CA ALA A 52 -17.63 -6.83 -10.94
C ALA A 52 -17.15 -8.03 -11.79
N ALA A 53 -17.96 -8.44 -12.77
CA ALA A 53 -17.56 -9.49 -13.71
C ALA A 53 -16.28 -9.09 -14.45
N GLY A 54 -15.22 -9.90 -14.29
CA GLY A 54 -13.90 -9.63 -14.89
C GLY A 54 -13.13 -8.48 -14.24
N GLN A 55 -13.58 -7.90 -13.12
CA GLN A 55 -12.90 -6.83 -12.40
C GLN A 55 -12.49 -7.26 -11.00
N VAL A 56 -11.27 -6.87 -10.61
CA VAL A 56 -10.70 -7.17 -9.29
C VAL A 56 -10.00 -5.94 -8.74
N GLU A 57 -10.30 -5.58 -7.50
CA GLU A 57 -9.59 -4.55 -6.76
C GLU A 57 -8.46 -5.19 -5.94
N LEU A 58 -7.26 -4.63 -6.06
CA LEU A 58 -6.09 -4.97 -5.28
C LEU A 58 -5.72 -3.81 -4.37
N VAL A 59 -5.58 -4.09 -3.07
CA VAL A 59 -4.95 -3.16 -2.14
C VAL A 59 -3.49 -3.57 -2.00
N VAL A 60 -2.58 -2.61 -2.18
CA VAL A 60 -1.13 -2.83 -2.11
C VAL A 60 -0.48 -1.98 -1.04
N ALA A 61 0.59 -2.51 -0.46
CA ALA A 61 1.46 -1.78 0.45
C ALA A 61 2.92 -1.96 0.04
N TRP A 62 3.76 -0.96 0.35
CA TRP A 62 5.20 -1.09 0.21
C TRP A 62 5.75 -2.00 1.32
N GLU A 63 6.80 -2.75 1.03
CA GLU A 63 7.48 -3.57 2.05
C GLU A 63 8.12 -2.73 3.16
N ARG A 64 8.55 -1.50 2.86
CA ARG A 64 9.24 -0.64 3.82
C ARG A 64 8.64 0.75 3.84
N TYR A 65 8.46 1.26 5.05
CA TYR A 65 8.06 2.64 5.33
C TYR A 65 9.00 3.27 6.35
N VAL A 66 9.18 4.58 6.25
CA VAL A 66 9.86 5.41 7.25
C VAL A 66 8.83 6.29 7.97
N ARG A 67 8.97 6.44 9.28
CA ARG A 67 8.12 7.35 10.05
C ARG A 67 8.54 8.80 9.76
N LEU A 68 7.57 9.63 9.40
CA LEU A 68 7.74 11.07 9.31
C LEU A 68 7.83 11.61 10.74
N ARG A 69 9.03 11.78 11.28
CA ARG A 69 9.20 12.50 12.56
C ARG A 69 8.65 13.90 12.36
N ARG A 70 7.69 14.32 13.18
CA ARG A 70 7.45 15.76 13.37
C ARG A 70 8.73 16.34 14.00
N PRO A 71 9.25 17.47 13.53
CA PRO A 71 10.16 18.24 14.37
C PRO A 71 9.43 18.47 15.68
N ARG A 72 10.04 18.06 16.80
CA ARG A 72 9.59 18.50 18.11
C ARG A 72 9.69 20.02 18.04
N SER A 73 8.56 20.73 18.04
CA SER A 73 8.57 22.16 18.30
C SER A 73 9.17 22.30 19.70
N GLU A 74 10.46 22.64 19.79
CA GLU A 74 10.98 23.26 21.00
C GLU A 74 10.11 24.49 21.22
N GLY A 75 9.24 24.42 22.22
CA GLY A 75 8.54 25.61 22.69
C GLY A 75 9.59 26.65 23.09
N PRO A 76 9.30 27.95 22.94
CA PRO A 76 10.26 28.99 23.24
C PRO A 76 10.77 28.80 24.68
N ALA A 77 12.09 28.72 24.82
CA ALA A 77 12.75 28.72 26.12
C ALA A 77 12.25 29.95 26.90
N GLY A 78 11.41 29.73 27.90
CA GLY A 78 10.93 30.80 28.76
C GLY A 78 12.12 31.45 29.44
N PRO A 79 12.23 32.79 29.45
CA PRO A 79 13.39 33.45 30.02
C PRO A 79 13.44 33.20 31.52
N HIS A 80 14.63 32.77 31.94
CA HIS A 80 15.14 32.76 33.30
C HIS A 80 14.74 34.08 34.01
N ARG A 81 14.03 33.99 35.13
CA ARG A 81 13.95 35.14 36.05
C ARG A 81 15.15 35.12 37.00
N PRO A 82 15.69 36.30 37.35
CA PRO A 82 16.82 36.47 38.27
C PRO A 82 16.44 36.15 39.72
#